data_AF-A0A4Q3V940-F1
#
_entry.id   AF-A0A4Q3V940-F1
#
_cell.length_a   1.000
_cell.length_b   1.000
_cell.length_c   1.000
_cell.angle_alpha   90.00
_cell.angle_beta   90.00
_cell.angle_gamma   90.00
#
_symmetry.space_group_name_H-M   'P 1'
#
loop_
_entity.id
_entity.type
_entity.pdbx_description
1 polymer ?
#
loop_
_entity_poly.entity_id
_entity_poly.type
_entity_poly.pdbx_seq_one_letter_code
_entity_poly.pdbx_strand_id
1 'polypeptide(L)'
;MVIGRIGRISSFRGDSASFSPATRIAVFAPVLAVMAVGVRARYYPDSVEPWHANQAAHERVMAYGKMLSETEDALKQSSGHIDPEQTKEAANKWIAAGKDGTLKPLKPQFYVDTTMEGPKSEVERAVGRLSGSLMALAENARQKGSADQAVEYALLAYRVTEITRTSDLTTLATGAARQRRTMGTLSQVLPQASAKWKSEAKAVIEGERAPLLGTLELALEQREDWGERYGQAPLPDKLRNRLFEWAKSNPTEPEVSAGDIKHELANVEDRSGAEVVFNAGRAIGNEWKFEAMRRKAAATLN
;
A
#
# COMPACT_ATOMS: atom_id res chain seq x y z
N MET A 1 47.68 -0.30 79.15
CA MET A 1 48.28 -1.30 78.24
C MET A 1 47.14 -2.07 77.60
N VAL A 2 46.72 -1.66 76.40
CA VAL A 2 45.64 -2.28 75.62
C VAL A 2 46.20 -2.45 74.21
N ILE A 3 46.36 -3.70 73.78
CA ILE A 3 46.96 -4.07 72.49
C ILE A 3 45.88 -3.88 71.41
N GLY A 4 46.09 -2.91 70.52
CA GLY A 4 45.22 -2.64 69.38
C GLY A 4 45.30 -3.76 68.33
N ARG A 5 44.13 -4.32 67.99
CA ARG A 5 43.96 -5.30 66.91
C ARG A 5 43.98 -4.55 65.58
N ILE A 6 45.06 -4.67 64.83
CA ILE A 6 45.14 -4.19 63.44
C ILE A 6 44.23 -5.09 62.59
N GLY A 7 43.14 -4.54 62.09
CA GLY A 7 42.25 -5.21 61.15
C GLY A 7 42.98 -5.47 59.82
N ARG A 8 42.98 -6.72 59.36
CA ARG A 8 43.46 -7.10 58.03
C ARG A 8 42.60 -6.39 56.98
N ILE A 9 43.22 -5.53 56.18
CA ILE A 9 42.65 -5.06 54.91
C ILE A 9 42.68 -6.27 53.97
N SER A 10 41.51 -6.83 53.68
CA SER A 10 41.38 -7.84 52.63
C SER A 10 41.79 -7.21 51.30
N SER A 11 42.73 -7.85 50.60
CA SER A 11 43.03 -7.52 49.22
C SER A 11 41.74 -7.60 48.41
N PHE A 12 41.33 -6.47 47.82
CA PHE A 12 40.33 -6.45 46.75
C PHE A 12 40.89 -7.31 45.62
N ARG A 13 40.46 -8.58 45.57
CA ARG A 13 40.58 -9.39 44.37
C ARG A 13 39.85 -8.63 43.27
N GLY A 14 40.62 -8.13 42.31
CA GLY A 14 40.09 -7.65 41.05
C GLY A 14 39.54 -8.83 40.28
N ASP A 15 38.36 -9.31 40.68
CA ASP A 15 37.51 -10.09 39.81
C ASP A 15 37.09 -9.11 38.72
N SER A 16 37.88 -9.07 37.64
CA SER A 16 37.49 -8.43 36.40
C SER A 16 36.14 -9.01 36.03
N ALA A 17 35.06 -8.26 36.29
CA ALA A 17 33.71 -8.66 36.00
C ALA A 17 33.66 -9.03 34.52
N SER A 18 33.72 -10.33 34.24
CA SER A 18 33.68 -10.84 32.88
C SER A 18 32.24 -10.65 32.45
N PHE A 19 31.94 -9.47 31.91
CA PHE A 19 30.65 -9.20 31.31
C PHE A 19 30.37 -10.33 30.34
N SER A 20 29.26 -11.03 30.59
CA SER A 20 28.83 -12.11 29.72
C SER A 20 28.73 -11.57 28.29
N PRO A 21 28.97 -12.40 27.26
CA PRO A 21 28.82 -11.98 25.87
C PRO A 21 27.47 -11.27 25.62
N ALA A 22 26.40 -11.71 26.27
CA ALA A 22 25.08 -11.09 26.21
C ALA A 22 25.07 -9.65 26.77
N THR A 23 25.74 -9.40 27.90
CA THR A 23 25.83 -8.06 28.49
C THR A 23 26.64 -7.11 27.60
N ARG A 24 27.70 -7.60 26.95
CA ARG A 24 28.48 -6.80 26.00
C ARG A 24 27.64 -6.43 24.78
N ILE A 25 26.88 -7.37 24.21
CA ILE A 25 25.97 -7.10 23.09
C ILE A 25 24.91 -6.08 23.49
N ALA A 26 24.29 -6.22 24.66
CA ALA A 26 23.26 -5.30 25.14
C ALA A 26 23.77 -3.86 25.30
N VAL A 27 25.04 -3.68 25.67
CA VAL A 27 25.65 -2.35 25.85
C VAL A 27 26.15 -1.77 24.52
N PHE A 28 26.78 -2.58 23.66
CA PHE A 28 27.39 -2.08 22.42
C PHE A 28 26.41 -1.99 21.25
N ALA A 29 25.36 -2.82 21.19
CA ALA A 29 24.42 -2.81 20.07
C ALA A 29 23.69 -1.45 19.90
N PRO A 30 23.20 -0.77 20.95
CA PRO A 30 22.60 0.56 20.80
C PRO A 30 23.61 1.59 20.29
N VAL A 31 24.85 1.55 20.77
CA VAL A 31 25.91 2.48 20.36
C VAL A 31 26.29 2.26 18.89
N LEU A 32 26.45 1.00 18.47
CA LEU A 32 26.70 0.65 17.07
C LEU A 32 25.53 1.03 16.18
N ALA A 33 24.28 0.87 16.64
CA ALA A 33 23.10 1.30 15.91
C ALA A 33 23.07 2.83 15.72
N VAL A 34 23.32 3.61 16.77
CA VAL A 34 23.39 5.08 16.68
C VAL A 34 24.54 5.52 15.77
N MET A 35 25.72 4.90 15.86
CA MET A 35 26.83 5.18 14.95
C MET A 35 26.50 4.83 13.51
N ALA A 36 25.86 3.68 13.26
CA ALA A 36 25.43 3.29 11.92
C ALA A 36 24.40 4.28 11.34
N VAL A 37 23.45 4.75 12.15
CA VAL A 37 22.49 5.79 11.76
C VAL A 37 23.21 7.11 11.47
N GLY A 38 24.15 7.53 12.31
CA GLY A 38 24.91 8.78 12.13
C GLY A 38 25.83 8.76 10.90
N VAL A 39 26.52 7.64 10.66
CA VAL A 39 27.32 7.44 9.43
C VAL A 39 26.40 7.44 8.21
N ARG A 40 25.29 6.70 8.27
CA ARG A 40 24.32 6.69 7.16
C ARG A 40 23.78 8.08 6.88
N ALA A 41 23.32 8.82 7.89
CA ALA A 41 22.80 10.18 7.73
C ALA A 41 23.84 11.19 7.21
N ARG A 42 25.14 10.95 7.42
CA ARG A 42 26.21 11.84 6.96
C ARG A 42 26.66 11.55 5.52
N TYR A 43 26.70 10.27 5.12
CA TYR A 43 27.13 9.85 3.79
C TYR A 43 25.98 9.68 2.80
N TYR A 44 24.81 9.40 3.34
CA TYR A 44 23.52 9.48 2.70
C TYR A 44 22.74 10.50 3.52
N PRO A 45 23.05 11.81 3.43
CA PRO A 45 22.01 12.77 3.78
C PRO A 45 20.82 12.30 2.95
N ASP A 46 19.75 11.85 3.61
CA ASP A 46 18.48 11.71 2.91
C ASP A 46 18.39 13.05 2.20
N SER A 47 18.47 13.02 0.88
CA SER A 47 18.11 14.18 0.08
C SER A 47 16.62 14.27 0.32
N VAL A 48 16.26 14.81 1.48
CA VAL A 48 15.05 15.57 1.67
C VAL A 48 15.28 16.76 0.75
N GLU A 49 15.23 16.51 -0.56
CA GLU A 49 14.80 17.53 -1.49
C GLU A 49 13.56 18.08 -0.81
N PRO A 50 13.59 19.36 -0.39
CA PRO A 50 12.45 19.96 0.27
C PRO A 50 11.25 19.61 -0.60
N TRP A 51 10.22 19.00 -0.01
CA TRP A 51 9.03 18.52 -0.71
C TRP A 51 8.54 19.60 -1.69
N HIS A 52 9.02 19.54 -2.94
CA HIS A 52 8.72 20.53 -3.98
C HIS A 52 7.39 20.16 -4.64
N ALA A 53 6.43 19.69 -3.84
CA ALA A 53 5.07 19.61 -4.32
C ALA A 53 4.63 21.05 -4.61
N ASN A 54 4.15 21.25 -5.82
CA ASN A 54 3.40 22.46 -6.12
C ASN A 54 2.25 22.61 -5.11
N GLN A 55 1.79 23.84 -4.93
CA GLN A 55 0.72 24.17 -3.99
C GLN A 55 -0.52 23.26 -4.18
N ALA A 56 -0.87 22.94 -5.43
CA ALA A 56 -2.00 22.06 -5.74
C ALA A 56 -1.82 20.63 -5.20
N ALA A 57 -0.63 20.05 -5.24
CA ALA A 57 -0.35 18.73 -4.68
C ALA A 57 -0.35 18.75 -3.15
N HIS A 58 0.15 19.82 -2.53
CA HIS A 58 0.02 20.01 -1.08
C HIS A 58 -1.44 20.12 -0.63
N GLU A 59 -2.24 20.96 -1.30
CA GLU A 59 -3.68 21.12 -1.02
C GLU A 59 -4.44 19.79 -1.13
N ARG A 60 -4.12 18.96 -2.14
CA ARG A 60 -4.73 17.63 -2.28
C ARG A 60 -4.44 16.72 -1.10
N VAL A 61 -3.20 16.70 -0.60
CA VAL A 61 -2.84 15.91 0.58
C VAL A 61 -3.59 16.42 1.81
N MET A 62 -3.63 17.74 2.00
CA MET A 62 -4.30 18.36 3.14
C MET A 62 -5.81 18.10 3.16
N ALA A 63 -6.45 17.94 2.00
CA ALA A 63 -7.86 17.57 1.91
C ALA A 63 -8.20 16.23 2.60
N TYR A 64 -7.21 15.33 2.76
CA TYR A 64 -7.39 14.07 3.49
C TYR A 64 -7.32 14.22 5.01
N GLY A 65 -6.83 15.33 5.55
CA GLY A 65 -6.56 15.48 6.99
C GLY A 65 -7.77 15.16 7.88
N LYS A 66 -8.96 15.65 7.51
CA LYS A 66 -10.20 15.33 8.23
C LYS A 66 -10.54 13.83 8.17
N MET A 67 -10.42 13.24 6.99
CA MET A 67 -10.72 11.82 6.76
C MET A 67 -9.77 10.90 7.52
N LEU A 68 -8.49 11.28 7.62
CA LEU A 68 -7.50 10.57 8.42
C LEU A 68 -7.89 10.56 9.90
N SER A 69 -8.20 11.72 10.47
CA SER A 69 -8.63 11.82 11.88
C SER A 69 -9.87 10.97 12.16
N GLU A 70 -10.90 11.08 11.32
CA GLU A 70 -12.14 10.32 11.48
C GLU A 70 -11.94 8.80 11.34
N THR A 71 -11.01 8.38 10.47
CA THR A 71 -10.64 6.97 10.30
C THR A 71 -9.91 6.45 11.52
N GLU A 72 -8.98 7.24 12.07
CA GLU A 72 -8.30 6.88 13.31
C GLU A 72 -9.28 6.73 14.45
N ASP A 73 -10.24 7.65 14.59
CA ASP A 73 -11.21 7.60 15.68
C ASP A 73 -12.17 6.40 15.53
N ALA A 74 -12.64 6.10 14.32
CA ALA A 74 -13.44 4.91 14.04
C ALA A 74 -12.68 3.59 14.27
N LEU A 75 -11.34 3.61 14.13
CA LEU A 75 -10.48 2.43 14.27
C LEU A 75 -9.70 2.41 15.60
N LYS A 76 -9.89 3.39 16.49
CA LYS A 76 -9.14 3.55 17.76
C LYS A 76 -9.57 2.60 18.87
N GLN A 77 -10.47 1.66 18.61
CA GLN A 77 -10.90 0.68 19.60
C GLN A 77 -9.85 -0.43 19.76
N SER A 78 -8.92 -0.19 20.69
CA SER A 78 -7.74 -0.98 21.03
C SER A 78 -8.02 -2.32 21.74
N SER A 79 -9.10 -3.01 21.40
CA SER A 79 -9.49 -4.30 22.02
C SER A 79 -9.82 -5.40 21.03
N GLY A 80 -9.30 -5.31 19.80
CA GLY A 80 -9.52 -6.33 18.76
C GLY A 80 -10.96 -6.41 18.25
N HIS A 81 -11.82 -5.47 18.65
CA HIS A 81 -13.20 -5.38 18.21
C HIS A 81 -13.35 -4.26 17.17
N ILE A 82 -13.83 -4.61 15.98
CA ILE A 82 -14.15 -3.64 14.93
C ILE A 82 -15.61 -3.25 15.11
N ASP A 83 -15.86 -1.98 15.46
CA ASP A 83 -17.21 -1.43 15.49
C ASP A 83 -17.76 -1.31 14.06
N PRO A 84 -18.81 -2.09 13.70
CA PRO A 84 -19.32 -2.09 12.34
C PRO A 84 -19.94 -0.76 11.91
N GLU A 85 -20.64 -0.07 12.81
CA GLU A 85 -21.35 1.16 12.48
C GLU A 85 -20.38 2.32 12.30
N GLN A 86 -19.40 2.48 13.20
CA GLN A 86 -18.34 3.49 13.05
C GLN A 86 -17.50 3.24 11.79
N THR A 87 -17.19 1.98 11.50
CA THR A 87 -16.45 1.60 10.28
C THR A 87 -17.23 1.91 9.02
N LYS A 88 -18.54 1.65 8.99
CA LYS A 88 -19.43 2.03 7.88
C LYS A 88 -19.54 3.54 7.72
N GLU A 89 -19.70 4.27 8.82
CA GLU A 89 -19.81 5.72 8.79
C GLU A 89 -18.54 6.35 8.21
N ALA A 90 -17.36 5.95 8.68
CA ALA A 90 -16.08 6.39 8.14
C ALA A 90 -15.98 6.06 6.64
N ALA A 91 -16.30 4.84 6.23
CA ALA A 91 -16.29 4.44 4.82
C ALA A 91 -17.20 5.31 3.95
N ASN A 92 -18.42 5.59 4.42
CA ASN A 92 -19.37 6.43 3.69
C ASN A 92 -18.88 7.88 3.55
N LYS A 93 -18.22 8.44 4.57
CA LYS A 93 -17.62 9.79 4.49
C LYS A 93 -16.52 9.85 3.43
N TRP A 94 -15.62 8.86 3.41
CA TRP A 94 -14.60 8.74 2.36
C TRP A 94 -15.23 8.63 0.97
N ILE A 95 -16.22 7.75 0.80
CA ILE A 95 -16.90 7.54 -0.48
C ILE A 95 -17.62 8.81 -0.94
N ALA A 96 -18.28 9.52 -0.04
CA ALA A 96 -18.95 10.79 -0.35
C ALA A 96 -17.93 11.85 -0.82
N ALA A 97 -16.84 12.01 -0.07
CA ALA A 97 -15.78 12.96 -0.38
C ALA A 97 -14.99 12.58 -1.66
N GLY A 98 -14.93 11.30 -2.02
CA GLY A 98 -14.42 10.88 -3.32
C GLY A 98 -15.38 11.20 -4.47
N LYS A 99 -16.69 11.01 -4.26
CA LYS A 99 -17.73 11.27 -5.28
C LYS A 99 -17.92 12.75 -5.58
N ASP A 100 -17.84 13.62 -4.58
CA ASP A 100 -17.96 15.07 -4.76
C ASP A 100 -16.66 15.73 -5.25
N GLY A 101 -15.57 14.96 -5.36
CA GLY A 101 -14.28 15.41 -5.86
C GLY A 101 -13.42 16.14 -4.85
N THR A 102 -13.81 16.17 -3.57
CA THR A 102 -12.98 16.69 -2.46
C THR A 102 -11.69 15.89 -2.34
N LEU A 103 -11.80 14.56 -2.38
CA LEU A 103 -10.65 13.65 -2.41
C LEU A 103 -10.32 13.32 -3.86
N LYS A 104 -9.08 13.60 -4.26
CA LYS A 104 -8.57 13.32 -5.60
C LYS A 104 -7.33 12.42 -5.50
N PRO A 105 -7.09 11.54 -6.49
CA PRO A 105 -5.89 10.70 -6.51
C PRO A 105 -4.61 11.50 -6.29
N LEU A 106 -3.73 10.97 -5.43
CA LEU A 106 -2.49 11.61 -4.99
C LEU A 106 -1.37 11.32 -5.98
N LYS A 107 -1.50 11.87 -7.19
CA LYS A 107 -0.58 11.61 -8.28
C LYS A 107 0.89 11.93 -7.90
N PRO A 108 1.85 11.11 -8.32
CA PRO A 108 3.28 11.38 -8.20
C PRO A 108 3.58 12.75 -8.83
N GLN A 109 4.42 13.55 -8.18
CA GLN A 109 5.00 14.77 -8.76
C GLN A 109 6.32 14.48 -9.46
N PHE A 110 7.02 13.42 -9.05
CA PHE A 110 8.28 12.93 -9.60
C PHE A 110 8.25 11.40 -9.65
N TYR A 111 9.11 10.76 -10.44
CA TYR A 111 9.07 9.30 -10.61
C TYR A 111 9.33 8.49 -9.32
N VAL A 112 10.10 9.04 -8.36
CA VAL A 112 10.34 8.45 -7.03
C VAL A 112 9.27 8.81 -6.00
N ASP A 113 8.40 9.77 -6.30
CA ASP A 113 7.33 10.19 -5.39
C ASP A 113 6.23 9.13 -5.40
N THR A 114 6.40 8.12 -4.55
CA THR A 114 5.41 7.07 -4.38
C THR A 114 4.45 7.40 -3.24
N THR A 115 3.25 6.85 -3.29
CA THR A 115 2.31 6.92 -2.17
C THR A 115 2.77 6.12 -0.95
N MET A 116 3.90 5.43 -1.01
CA MET A 116 4.42 4.64 0.11
C MET A 116 5.26 5.47 1.08
N GLU A 117 5.56 6.72 0.74
CA GLU A 117 6.39 7.61 1.53
C GLU A 117 5.65 8.88 1.97
N GLY A 118 6.13 9.50 3.04
CA GLY A 118 5.62 10.77 3.56
C GLY A 118 4.11 10.77 3.89
N PRO A 119 3.44 11.92 3.77
CA PRO A 119 2.01 12.06 4.08
C PRO A 119 1.08 11.21 3.22
N LYS A 120 1.45 10.91 1.97
CA LYS A 120 0.64 10.04 1.09
C LYS A 120 0.54 8.62 1.66
N SER A 121 1.60 8.15 2.33
CA SER A 121 1.60 6.84 3.01
C SER A 121 0.58 6.75 4.13
N GLU A 122 0.24 7.86 4.78
CA GLU A 122 -0.78 7.89 5.83
C GLU A 122 -2.17 7.69 5.24
N VAL A 123 -2.44 8.35 4.10
CA VAL A 123 -3.67 8.16 3.32
C VAL A 123 -3.81 6.71 2.87
N GLU A 124 -2.77 6.12 2.28
CA GLU A 124 -2.82 4.72 1.86
C GLU A 124 -2.95 3.73 3.02
N ARG A 125 -2.32 4.02 4.16
CA ARG A 125 -2.48 3.21 5.37
C ARG A 125 -3.90 3.30 5.92
N ALA A 126 -4.51 4.50 5.94
CA ALA A 126 -5.90 4.67 6.34
C ALA A 126 -6.86 3.90 5.44
N VAL A 127 -6.74 4.05 4.10
CA VAL A 127 -7.52 3.30 3.11
C VAL A 127 -7.32 1.80 3.28
N GLY A 128 -6.08 1.35 3.45
CA GLY A 128 -5.74 -0.05 3.67
C GLY A 128 -6.36 -0.62 4.95
N ARG A 129 -6.31 0.12 6.06
CA ARG A 129 -6.91 -0.30 7.33
C ARG A 129 -8.43 -0.33 7.25
N LEU A 130 -9.05 0.72 6.70
CA LEU A 130 -10.49 0.84 6.58
C LEU A 130 -11.08 -0.25 5.66
N SER A 131 -10.52 -0.44 4.47
CA SER A 131 -10.90 -1.53 3.55
C SER A 131 -10.65 -2.91 4.16
N GLY A 132 -9.54 -3.10 4.86
CA GLY A 132 -9.23 -4.33 5.59
C GLY A 132 -10.26 -4.66 6.66
N SER A 133 -10.66 -3.67 7.47
CA SER A 133 -11.70 -3.81 8.50
C SER A 133 -13.05 -4.16 7.90
N LEU A 134 -13.47 -3.47 6.83
CA LEU A 134 -14.70 -3.79 6.10
C LEU A 134 -14.67 -5.23 5.55
N MET A 135 -13.55 -5.69 5.00
CA MET A 135 -13.43 -7.06 4.52
C MET A 135 -13.46 -8.10 5.67
N ALA A 136 -12.96 -7.75 6.85
CA ALA A 136 -13.09 -8.60 8.04
C ALA A 136 -14.56 -8.69 8.50
N LEU A 137 -15.29 -7.57 8.50
CA LEU A 137 -16.72 -7.53 8.77
C LEU A 137 -17.52 -8.33 7.73
N ALA A 138 -17.18 -8.22 6.44
CA ALA A 138 -17.80 -8.97 5.37
C ALA A 138 -17.64 -10.49 5.57
N GLU A 139 -16.44 -10.93 5.94
CA GLU A 139 -16.16 -12.34 6.23
C GLU A 139 -16.90 -12.83 7.47
N ASN A 140 -16.94 -12.05 8.55
CA ASN A 140 -17.71 -12.37 9.75
C ASN A 140 -19.22 -12.49 9.44
N ALA A 141 -19.77 -11.58 8.64
CA ALA A 141 -21.17 -11.61 8.21
C ALA A 141 -21.46 -12.86 7.35
N ARG A 142 -20.55 -13.20 6.44
CA ARG A 142 -20.62 -14.43 5.64
C ARG A 142 -20.67 -15.68 6.51
N GLN A 143 -19.79 -15.78 7.50
CA GLN A 143 -19.74 -16.93 8.43
C GLN A 143 -21.01 -17.06 9.27
N LYS A 144 -21.68 -15.94 9.58
CA LYS A 144 -22.97 -15.90 10.26
C LYS A 144 -24.18 -16.13 9.34
N GLY A 145 -23.96 -16.42 8.06
CA GLY A 145 -25.03 -16.59 7.06
C GLY A 145 -25.76 -15.30 6.67
N SER A 146 -25.22 -14.13 7.05
CA SER A 146 -25.80 -12.83 6.74
C SER A 146 -25.28 -12.32 5.39
N ALA A 147 -25.73 -12.96 4.29
CA ALA A 147 -25.23 -12.69 2.94
C ALA A 147 -25.33 -11.21 2.52
N ASP A 148 -26.46 -10.57 2.82
CA ASP A 148 -26.71 -9.15 2.50
C ASP A 148 -25.71 -8.21 3.16
N GLN A 149 -25.42 -8.41 4.45
CA GLN A 149 -24.42 -7.64 5.17
C GLN A 149 -23.01 -7.90 4.63
N ALA A 150 -22.70 -9.15 4.27
CA ALA A 150 -21.42 -9.50 3.67
C ALA A 150 -21.21 -8.76 2.33
N VAL A 151 -22.25 -8.67 1.49
CA VAL A 151 -22.22 -7.90 0.24
C VAL A 151 -22.04 -6.41 0.54
N GLU A 152 -22.80 -5.84 1.48
CA GLU A 152 -22.69 -4.42 1.86
C GLU A 152 -21.25 -4.03 2.21
N TYR A 153 -20.64 -4.75 3.17
CA TYR A 153 -19.28 -4.47 3.62
C TYR A 153 -18.25 -4.66 2.51
N ALA A 154 -18.41 -5.69 1.69
CA ALA A 154 -17.56 -5.93 0.53
C ALA A 154 -17.62 -4.76 -0.47
N LEU A 155 -18.82 -4.27 -0.80
CA LEU A 155 -18.98 -3.13 -1.72
C LEU A 155 -18.43 -1.83 -1.14
N LEU A 156 -18.57 -1.59 0.17
CA LEU A 156 -17.93 -0.45 0.83
C LEU A 156 -16.40 -0.54 0.74
N ALA A 157 -15.83 -1.72 0.99
CA ALA A 157 -14.37 -1.92 0.87
C ALA A 157 -13.85 -1.65 -0.55
N TYR A 158 -14.61 -2.08 -1.57
CA TYR A 158 -14.32 -1.79 -2.97
C TYR A 158 -14.28 -0.28 -3.23
N ARG A 159 -15.36 0.42 -2.86
CA ARG A 159 -15.56 1.85 -3.12
C ARG A 159 -14.53 2.72 -2.40
N VAL A 160 -14.17 2.37 -1.16
CA VAL A 160 -13.08 3.05 -0.43
C VAL A 160 -11.74 2.87 -1.14
N THR A 161 -11.46 1.66 -1.67
CA THR A 161 -10.21 1.39 -2.39
C THR A 161 -10.10 2.17 -3.70
N GLU A 162 -11.22 2.44 -4.39
CA GLU A 162 -11.23 3.21 -5.65
C GLU A 162 -10.73 4.66 -5.48
N ILE A 163 -10.90 5.26 -4.30
CA ILE A 163 -10.57 6.68 -4.06
C ILE A 163 -9.11 7.00 -4.35
N THR A 164 -8.20 6.06 -4.05
CA THR A 164 -6.76 6.29 -4.17
C THR A 164 -6.07 5.37 -5.18
N ARG A 165 -6.79 4.38 -5.74
CA ARG A 165 -6.23 3.35 -6.64
C ARG A 165 -5.38 3.91 -7.77
N THR A 166 -5.76 5.04 -8.36
CA THR A 166 -5.08 5.63 -9.53
C THR A 166 -4.11 6.75 -9.16
N SER A 167 -3.60 6.74 -7.93
CA SER A 167 -2.56 7.68 -7.51
C SER A 167 -1.24 7.36 -8.21
N ASP A 168 -0.74 6.13 -8.12
CA ASP A 168 0.45 5.65 -8.82
C ASP A 168 0.37 4.14 -9.14
N LEU A 169 1.44 3.56 -9.71
CA LEU A 169 1.52 2.13 -10.01
C LEU A 169 1.44 1.24 -8.75
N THR A 170 1.90 1.74 -7.61
CA THR A 170 1.87 1.02 -6.34
C THR A 170 0.46 0.95 -5.76
N THR A 171 -0.27 2.07 -5.75
CA THR A 171 -1.69 2.09 -5.36
C THR A 171 -2.54 1.31 -6.34
N LEU A 172 -2.20 1.32 -7.63
CA LEU A 172 -2.91 0.53 -8.62
C LEU A 172 -2.73 -0.96 -8.33
N ALA A 173 -1.49 -1.41 -8.14
CA ALA A 173 -1.18 -2.78 -7.81
C ALA A 173 -1.82 -3.24 -6.49
N THR A 174 -1.73 -2.44 -5.43
CA THR A 174 -2.27 -2.79 -4.11
C THR A 174 -3.79 -2.68 -4.06
N GLY A 175 -4.36 -1.66 -4.70
CA GLY A 175 -5.81 -1.48 -4.87
C GLY A 175 -6.44 -2.63 -5.66
N ALA A 176 -5.86 -3.02 -6.79
CA ALA A 176 -6.29 -4.19 -7.55
C ALA A 176 -6.27 -5.47 -6.71
N ALA A 177 -5.23 -5.67 -5.89
CA ALA A 177 -5.14 -6.82 -5.00
C ALA A 177 -6.26 -6.84 -3.93
N ARG A 178 -6.58 -5.68 -3.34
CA ARG A 178 -7.68 -5.51 -2.38
C ARG A 178 -9.04 -5.80 -3.04
N GLN A 179 -9.29 -5.22 -4.21
CA GLN A 179 -10.54 -5.41 -4.93
C GLN A 179 -10.72 -6.83 -5.46
N ARG A 180 -9.63 -7.49 -5.87
CA ARG A 180 -9.65 -8.91 -6.19
C ARG A 180 -10.17 -9.74 -5.02
N ARG A 181 -9.73 -9.43 -3.78
CA ARG A 181 -10.23 -10.08 -2.57
C ARG A 181 -11.72 -9.81 -2.40
N THR A 182 -12.16 -8.57 -2.61
CA THR A 182 -13.58 -8.20 -2.59
C THR A 182 -14.41 -9.01 -3.59
N MET A 183 -13.98 -9.10 -4.84
CA MET A 183 -14.66 -9.90 -5.87
C MET A 183 -14.71 -11.38 -5.51
N GLY A 184 -13.66 -11.90 -4.88
CA GLY A 184 -13.64 -13.24 -4.30
C GLY A 184 -14.76 -13.45 -3.27
N THR A 185 -14.87 -12.55 -2.30
CA THR A 185 -15.96 -12.59 -1.31
C THR A 185 -17.32 -12.47 -1.98
N LEU A 186 -17.52 -11.49 -2.87
CA LEU A 186 -18.78 -11.29 -3.60
C LEU A 186 -19.21 -12.56 -4.35
N SER A 187 -18.30 -13.20 -5.09
CA SER A 187 -18.62 -14.44 -5.81
C SER A 187 -19.10 -15.59 -4.92
N GLN A 188 -18.78 -15.57 -3.62
CA GLN A 188 -19.23 -16.60 -2.67
C GLN A 188 -20.58 -16.27 -2.03
N VAL A 189 -20.88 -14.98 -1.83
CA VAL A 189 -22.07 -14.54 -1.06
C VAL A 189 -23.24 -14.13 -1.94
N LEU A 190 -22.98 -13.67 -3.17
CA LEU A 190 -24.02 -13.18 -4.07
C LEU A 190 -25.14 -14.18 -4.36
N PRO A 191 -24.91 -15.50 -4.52
CA PRO A 191 -26.00 -16.45 -4.77
C PRO A 191 -27.10 -16.40 -3.70
N GLN A 192 -26.73 -16.15 -2.44
CA GLN A 192 -27.61 -16.12 -1.28
C GLN A 192 -28.11 -14.72 -0.92
N ALA A 193 -27.60 -13.67 -1.57
CA ALA A 193 -27.98 -12.29 -1.30
C ALA A 193 -29.35 -11.96 -1.90
N SER A 194 -30.03 -10.98 -1.30
CA SER A 194 -31.29 -10.43 -1.78
C SER A 194 -31.14 -9.72 -3.12
N ALA A 195 -32.26 -9.54 -3.83
CA ALA A 195 -32.30 -8.87 -5.13
C ALA A 195 -31.70 -7.45 -5.09
N LYS A 196 -31.93 -6.72 -3.98
CA LYS A 196 -31.34 -5.39 -3.75
C LYS A 196 -29.82 -5.44 -3.85
N TRP A 197 -29.18 -6.34 -3.10
CA TRP A 197 -27.72 -6.41 -3.04
C TRP A 197 -27.11 -7.03 -4.31
N LYS A 198 -27.80 -7.94 -4.98
CA LYS A 198 -27.42 -8.40 -6.33
C LYS A 198 -27.40 -7.25 -7.32
N SER A 199 -28.41 -6.38 -7.30
CA SER A 199 -28.48 -5.20 -8.18
C SER A 199 -27.36 -4.19 -7.88
N GLU A 200 -27.12 -3.87 -6.60
CA GLU A 200 -26.01 -3.00 -6.18
C GLU A 200 -24.64 -3.56 -6.58
N ALA A 201 -24.43 -4.87 -6.37
CA ALA A 201 -23.19 -5.53 -6.76
C ALA A 201 -23.02 -5.56 -8.28
N LYS A 202 -24.10 -5.78 -9.04
CA LYS A 202 -24.09 -5.72 -10.50
C LYS A 202 -23.61 -4.35 -11.00
N ALA A 203 -24.13 -3.26 -10.44
CA ALA A 203 -23.70 -1.91 -10.80
C ALA A 203 -22.20 -1.66 -10.56
N VAL A 204 -21.64 -2.23 -9.48
CA VAL A 204 -20.20 -2.12 -9.19
C VAL A 204 -19.36 -3.06 -10.06
N ILE A 205 -19.84 -4.28 -10.30
CA ILE A 205 -19.14 -5.30 -11.09
C ILE A 205 -19.11 -4.90 -12.56
N GLU A 206 -20.19 -4.35 -13.11
CA GLU A 206 -20.32 -3.98 -14.52
C GLU A 206 -19.96 -2.52 -14.81
N GLY A 207 -19.80 -1.69 -13.77
CA GLY A 207 -19.52 -0.26 -13.88
C GLY A 207 -18.18 0.06 -14.56
N GLU A 208 -18.07 1.33 -14.98
CA GLU A 208 -16.83 1.88 -15.54
C GLU A 208 -15.68 1.81 -14.53
N ARG A 209 -14.48 1.59 -15.05
CA ARG A 209 -13.26 1.48 -14.24
C ARG A 209 -12.29 2.57 -14.62
N ALA A 210 -11.53 3.01 -13.63
CA ALA A 210 -10.40 3.88 -13.90
C ALA A 210 -9.37 3.13 -14.79
N PRO A 211 -8.83 3.78 -15.84
CA PRO A 211 -8.02 3.10 -16.84
C PRO A 211 -6.61 2.79 -16.32
N LEU A 212 -6.22 1.51 -16.39
CA LEU A 212 -4.85 1.02 -16.19
C LEU A 212 -3.86 1.78 -17.09
N LEU A 213 -4.22 1.96 -18.37
CA LEU A 213 -3.36 2.59 -19.36
C LEU A 213 -2.98 4.02 -18.99
N GLY A 214 -3.92 4.84 -18.53
CA GLY A 214 -3.61 6.22 -18.14
C GLY A 214 -2.68 6.33 -16.92
N THR A 215 -2.69 5.35 -16.02
CA THR A 215 -1.75 5.30 -14.89
C THR A 215 -0.37 4.81 -15.35
N LEU A 216 -0.34 3.85 -16.27
CA LEU A 216 0.90 3.35 -16.87
C LEU A 216 1.61 4.42 -17.70
N GLU A 217 0.87 5.14 -18.55
CA GLU A 217 1.36 6.26 -19.37
C GLU A 217 2.03 7.30 -18.49
N LEU A 218 1.32 7.81 -17.48
CA LEU A 218 1.83 8.82 -16.57
C LEU A 218 3.13 8.38 -15.87
N ALA A 219 3.20 7.12 -15.41
CA ALA A 219 4.37 6.63 -14.70
C ALA A 219 5.61 6.48 -15.62
N LEU A 220 5.39 6.07 -16.88
CA LEU A 220 6.46 5.96 -17.86
C LEU A 220 6.94 7.33 -18.33
N GLU A 221 6.02 8.27 -18.58
CA GLU A 221 6.34 9.67 -18.91
C GLU A 221 7.18 10.32 -17.80
N GLN A 222 6.79 10.16 -16.54
CA GLN A 222 7.56 10.70 -15.41
C GLN A 222 8.96 10.10 -15.29
N ARG A 223 9.11 8.82 -15.63
CA ARG A 223 10.43 8.17 -15.67
C ARG A 223 11.28 8.75 -16.80
N GLU A 224 10.72 8.95 -17.99
CA GLU A 224 11.42 9.52 -19.15
C GLU A 224 11.87 10.97 -18.84
N ASP A 225 10.97 11.81 -18.36
CA ASP A 225 11.25 13.20 -17.95
C ASP A 225 12.40 13.28 -16.92
N TRP A 226 12.41 12.35 -15.96
CA TRP A 226 13.47 12.31 -14.96
C TRP A 226 14.79 11.80 -15.53
N GLY A 227 14.74 10.82 -16.43
CA GLY A 227 15.92 10.31 -17.11
C GLY A 227 16.63 11.40 -17.90
N GLU A 228 15.87 12.22 -18.62
CA GLU A 228 16.40 13.38 -19.34
C GLU A 228 17.09 14.38 -18.40
N ARG A 229 16.44 14.74 -17.29
CA ARG A 229 17.00 15.71 -16.31
C ARG A 229 18.32 15.26 -15.69
N TYR A 230 18.51 13.96 -15.49
CA TYR A 230 19.66 13.41 -14.78
C TYR A 230 20.62 12.63 -15.68
N GLY A 231 20.48 12.75 -17.01
CA GLY A 231 21.38 12.11 -17.98
C GLY A 231 21.33 10.59 -17.97
N GLN A 232 20.19 10.01 -17.57
CA GLN A 232 19.99 8.57 -17.62
C GLN A 232 19.42 8.15 -18.97
N ALA A 233 19.81 6.97 -19.43
CA ALA A 233 19.28 6.42 -20.67
C ALA A 233 17.75 6.21 -20.56
N PRO A 234 16.99 6.50 -21.64
CA PRO A 234 15.57 6.19 -21.68
C PRO A 234 15.34 4.68 -21.56
N LEU A 235 14.14 4.31 -21.11
CA LEU A 235 13.72 2.91 -21.16
C LEU A 235 13.72 2.42 -22.63
N PRO A 236 14.20 1.20 -22.92
CA PRO A 236 14.16 0.69 -24.29
C PRO A 236 12.73 0.64 -24.84
N ASP A 237 12.50 1.17 -26.05
CA ASP A 237 11.17 1.19 -26.70
C ASP A 237 10.51 -0.19 -26.74
N LYS A 238 11.30 -1.25 -26.94
CA LYS A 238 10.83 -2.63 -26.93
C LYS A 238 10.15 -2.99 -25.60
N LEU A 239 10.74 -2.58 -24.48
CA LEU A 239 10.21 -2.85 -23.14
C LEU A 239 8.95 -2.02 -22.88
N ARG A 240 8.98 -0.73 -23.25
CA ARG A 240 7.82 0.17 -23.17
C ARG A 240 6.64 -0.39 -23.95
N ASN A 241 6.82 -0.70 -25.23
CA ASN A 241 5.79 -1.26 -26.09
C ASN A 241 5.25 -2.58 -25.53
N ARG A 242 6.12 -3.45 -25.00
CA ARG A 242 5.71 -4.71 -24.39
C ARG A 242 4.80 -4.50 -23.17
N LEU A 243 5.08 -3.51 -22.30
CA LEU A 243 4.21 -3.18 -21.17
C LEU A 243 2.83 -2.70 -21.65
N PHE A 244 2.78 -1.89 -22.71
CA PHE A 244 1.53 -1.40 -23.28
C PHE A 244 0.71 -2.51 -23.94
N GLU A 245 1.34 -3.35 -24.74
CA GLU A 245 0.68 -4.51 -25.34
C GLU A 245 0.17 -5.45 -24.24
N TRP A 246 0.96 -5.67 -23.18
CA TRP A 246 0.52 -6.43 -22.03
C TRP A 246 -0.65 -5.76 -21.30
N ALA A 247 -0.64 -4.45 -21.10
CA ALA A 247 -1.76 -3.76 -20.46
C ALA A 247 -3.06 -3.79 -21.30
N LYS A 248 -2.94 -3.88 -22.64
CA LYS A 248 -4.07 -3.97 -23.59
C LYS A 248 -4.57 -5.40 -23.80
N SER A 249 -3.73 -6.41 -23.57
CA SER A 249 -4.11 -7.80 -23.87
C SER A 249 -5.16 -8.34 -22.89
N ASN A 250 -5.76 -9.47 -23.25
CA ASN A 250 -6.88 -10.02 -22.50
C ASN A 250 -6.36 -10.72 -21.21
N PRO A 251 -6.97 -10.47 -20.03
CA PRO A 251 -6.61 -11.13 -18.77
C PRO A 251 -6.63 -12.67 -18.78
N THR A 252 -7.24 -13.28 -19.80
CA THR A 252 -7.33 -14.74 -19.98
C THR A 252 -6.13 -15.34 -20.72
N GLU A 253 -5.23 -14.53 -21.27
CA GLU A 253 -4.06 -14.98 -22.02
C GLU A 253 -2.78 -14.67 -21.21
N PRO A 254 -2.07 -15.70 -20.70
CA PRO A 254 -0.88 -15.51 -19.89
C PRO A 254 0.36 -15.45 -20.80
N GLU A 255 0.45 -14.47 -21.70
CA GLU A 255 1.60 -14.42 -22.64
C GLU A 255 2.80 -13.61 -22.13
N VAL A 256 2.61 -12.80 -21.08
CA VAL A 256 3.73 -12.13 -20.42
C VAL A 256 3.68 -12.47 -18.95
N SER A 257 4.52 -13.42 -18.53
CA SER A 257 4.68 -13.68 -17.11
C SER A 257 5.42 -12.49 -16.48
N ALA A 258 5.07 -12.12 -15.25
CA ALA A 258 5.88 -11.17 -14.48
C ALA A 258 7.34 -11.63 -14.35
N GLY A 259 7.61 -12.94 -14.54
CA GLY A 259 8.95 -13.51 -14.61
C GLY A 259 9.72 -13.08 -15.85
N ASP A 260 9.07 -12.99 -17.02
CA ASP A 260 9.72 -12.57 -18.27
C ASP A 260 10.13 -11.10 -18.21
N ILE A 261 9.25 -10.24 -17.71
CA ILE A 261 9.57 -8.82 -17.49
C ILE A 261 10.68 -8.69 -16.44
N LYS A 262 10.63 -9.46 -15.35
CA LYS A 262 11.69 -9.46 -14.35
C LYS A 262 13.04 -9.92 -14.92
N HIS A 263 13.03 -10.89 -15.83
CA HIS A 263 14.24 -11.36 -16.48
C HIS A 263 14.82 -10.31 -17.43
N GLU A 264 13.98 -9.64 -18.22
CA GLU A 264 14.40 -8.52 -19.08
C GLU A 264 14.93 -7.34 -18.27
N LEU A 265 14.32 -7.08 -17.10
CA LEU A 265 14.76 -6.05 -16.17
C LEU A 265 16.09 -6.31 -15.48
N ALA A 266 16.44 -7.57 -15.27
CA ALA A 266 17.76 -7.92 -14.72
C ALA A 266 18.90 -7.46 -15.63
N ASN A 267 18.62 -7.16 -16.90
CA ASN A 267 19.59 -6.68 -17.88
C ASN A 267 19.58 -5.14 -18.04
N VAL A 268 18.73 -4.42 -17.31
CA VAL A 268 18.71 -2.95 -17.30
C VAL A 268 19.70 -2.47 -16.24
N GLU A 269 20.79 -1.80 -16.64
CA GLU A 269 21.80 -1.27 -15.71
C GLU A 269 21.24 -0.18 -14.78
N ASP A 270 20.21 0.52 -15.23
CA ASP A 270 19.51 1.53 -14.47
C ASP A 270 18.50 0.93 -13.47
N ARG A 271 18.89 0.95 -12.19
CA ARG A 271 18.07 0.46 -11.08
C ARG A 271 16.74 1.21 -10.93
N SER A 272 16.71 2.50 -11.23
CA SER A 272 15.52 3.33 -11.09
C SER A 272 14.46 3.01 -12.16
N GLY A 273 14.87 2.84 -13.41
CA GLY A 273 14.01 2.35 -14.49
C GLY A 273 13.53 0.92 -14.25
N ALA A 274 14.38 0.06 -13.68
CA ALA A 274 14.00 -1.30 -13.32
C ALA A 274 12.87 -1.34 -12.27
N GLU A 275 12.88 -0.43 -11.29
CA GLU A 275 11.81 -0.33 -10.28
C GLU A 275 10.47 0.10 -10.88
N VAL A 276 10.45 1.12 -11.74
CA VAL A 276 9.22 1.60 -12.40
C VAL A 276 8.57 0.50 -13.23
N VAL A 277 9.36 -0.20 -14.05
CA VAL A 277 8.86 -1.31 -14.89
C VAL A 277 8.41 -2.49 -14.01
N PHE A 278 9.12 -2.79 -12.92
CA PHE A 278 8.71 -3.84 -11.99
C PHE A 278 7.34 -3.51 -11.36
N ASN A 279 7.15 -2.28 -10.92
CA ASN A 279 5.89 -1.81 -10.36
C ASN A 279 4.77 -1.79 -11.43
N ALA A 280 5.09 -1.41 -12.67
CA ALA A 280 4.16 -1.48 -13.79
C ALA A 280 3.69 -2.91 -14.03
N GLY A 281 4.62 -3.85 -14.09
CA GLY A 281 4.28 -5.26 -14.30
C GLY A 281 3.49 -5.87 -13.14
N ARG A 282 3.79 -5.47 -11.91
CA ARG A 282 2.99 -5.85 -10.73
C ARG A 282 1.57 -5.29 -10.80
N ALA A 283 1.41 -4.04 -11.23
CA ALA A 283 0.11 -3.41 -11.40
C ALA A 283 -0.72 -4.13 -12.47
N ILE A 284 -0.18 -4.33 -13.67
CA ILE A 284 -0.85 -5.06 -14.76
C ILE A 284 -1.24 -6.47 -14.31
N GLY A 285 -0.31 -7.22 -13.73
CA GLY A 285 -0.59 -8.58 -13.28
C GLY A 285 -1.67 -8.67 -12.18
N ASN A 286 -1.75 -7.68 -11.28
CA ASN A 286 -2.80 -7.65 -10.27
C ASN A 286 -4.15 -7.20 -10.84
N GLU A 287 -4.16 -6.25 -11.78
CA GLU A 287 -5.35 -5.83 -12.53
C GLU A 287 -6.01 -7.01 -13.25
N TRP A 288 -5.20 -7.84 -13.89
CA TRP A 288 -5.71 -9.02 -14.58
C TRP A 288 -6.30 -10.07 -13.65
N LYS A 289 -5.63 -10.32 -12.51
CA LYS A 289 -6.17 -11.22 -11.48
C LYS A 289 -7.45 -10.67 -10.87
N PHE A 290 -7.55 -9.35 -10.72
CA PHE A 290 -8.78 -8.68 -10.33
C PHE A 290 -9.87 -8.89 -11.38
N GLU A 291 -9.57 -8.68 -12.67
CA GLU A 291 -10.53 -8.84 -13.76
C GLU A 291 -11.06 -10.28 -13.87
N ALA A 292 -10.18 -11.28 -13.76
CA ALA A 292 -10.60 -12.67 -13.72
C ALA A 292 -11.59 -12.95 -12.58
N MET A 293 -11.32 -12.39 -11.39
CA MET A 293 -12.22 -12.51 -10.24
C MET A 293 -13.52 -11.71 -10.41
N ARG A 294 -13.46 -10.55 -11.06
CA ARG A 294 -14.65 -9.75 -11.40
C ARG A 294 -15.58 -10.52 -12.33
N ARG A 295 -15.05 -11.14 -13.39
CA ARG A 295 -15.82 -12.01 -14.30
C ARG A 295 -16.43 -13.20 -13.56
N LYS A 296 -15.69 -13.81 -12.63
CA LYS A 296 -16.20 -14.87 -11.77
C LYS A 296 -17.37 -14.38 -10.90
N ALA A 297 -17.26 -13.20 -10.29
CA ALA A 297 -18.36 -12.62 -9.52
C ALA A 297 -19.57 -12.28 -10.40
N ALA A 298 -19.34 -11.73 -11.60
CA ALA A 298 -20.40 -11.44 -12.58
C ALA A 298 -21.17 -12.70 -12.96
N ALA A 299 -20.48 -13.82 -13.17
CA ALA A 299 -21.13 -15.10 -13.50
C ALA A 299 -22.09 -15.62 -12.42
N THR A 300 -21.96 -15.16 -11.16
CA THR A 300 -22.87 -15.54 -10.07
C THR A 300 -24.15 -14.71 -9.99
N LEU A 301 -24.26 -13.67 -10.84
CA LEU A 301 -25.45 -12.82 -10.95
C LEU A 301 -26.43 -13.30 -12.03
N ASN A 302 -26.00 -14.22 -12.90
CA ASN A 302 -26.81 -14.86 -13.94
C ASN A 302 -27.43 -16.16 -13.41
#